data_AF-A0AB74B6C6-F1
#
_entry.id   AF-A0AB74B6C6-F1
#
_cell.length_a   1.000
_cell.length_b   1.000
_cell.length_c   1.000
_cell.angle_alpha   90.00
_cell.angle_beta   90.00
_cell.angle_gamma   90.00
#
_symmetry.space_group_name_H-M   'P 1'
#
loop_
_entity.id
_entity.type
_entity.pdbx_description
1 polymer ?
#
loop_
_entity_poly.entity_id
_entity_poly.type
_entity_poly.pdbx_seq_one_letter_code
_entity_poly.pdbx_strand_id
1 'polypeptide(L)'
;PVKRILINDMNANAARKALDGLRDNSKFYGLFQKALARSIGDQLYGFNMTRACTLAGRAKGVKGVLSVGRVQTPILGLIVNRYLANKSHASAFYYTVAASLAFGGHRAQARLVVAADAPLDDKNRIIDEAYATNVVDACRQKPAEVIEARVEEKQTAAPLPFALLAVQSWTLSVVARALVLPPICLGTLTIPHGTSGTRRIGWALRCP
;
A
#
# COMPACT_ATOMS: atom_id res chain seq x y z
N PRO A 1 26.60 -31.83 -26.65
CA PRO A 1 26.32 -31.44 -25.24
C PRO A 1 25.53 -30.12 -25.21
N VAL A 2 24.49 -30.01 -24.38
CA VAL A 2 23.64 -28.80 -24.32
C VAL A 2 24.30 -27.73 -23.43
N LYS A 3 24.40 -26.50 -23.93
CA LYS A 3 24.88 -25.33 -23.18
C LYS A 3 23.75 -24.33 -22.97
N ARG A 4 23.82 -23.56 -21.88
CA ARG A 4 22.85 -22.54 -21.49
C ARG A 4 23.48 -21.16 -21.59
N ILE A 5 22.77 -20.26 -22.26
CA ILE A 5 23.04 -18.82 -22.30
C ILE A 5 22.05 -18.07 -21.40
N LEU A 6 22.49 -17.02 -20.72
CA LEU A 6 21.67 -16.17 -19.86
C LEU A 6 21.70 -14.74 -20.40
N ILE A 7 20.61 -14.30 -21.02
CA ILE A 7 20.49 -12.96 -21.60
C ILE A 7 19.52 -12.15 -20.72
N ASN A 8 20.05 -11.11 -20.07
CA ASN A 8 19.26 -10.18 -19.24
C ASN A 8 19.12 -8.80 -19.89
N ASP A 9 19.93 -8.51 -20.91
CA ASP A 9 19.97 -7.25 -21.66
C ASP A 9 20.09 -7.59 -23.14
N MET A 10 19.26 -6.94 -23.97
CA MET A 10 19.20 -7.14 -25.42
C MET A 10 20.24 -6.33 -26.19
N ASN A 11 21.04 -5.50 -25.52
CA ASN A 11 22.16 -4.78 -26.13
C ASN A 11 23.20 -5.74 -26.73
N ALA A 12 23.69 -5.43 -27.94
CA ALA A 12 24.60 -6.30 -28.69
C ALA A 12 25.90 -6.65 -27.92
N ASN A 13 26.44 -5.71 -27.14
CA ASN A 13 27.64 -5.93 -26.32
C ASN A 13 27.38 -6.90 -25.17
N ALA A 14 26.22 -6.78 -24.50
CA ALA A 14 25.82 -7.67 -23.41
C ALA A 14 25.53 -9.08 -23.94
N ALA A 15 24.87 -9.18 -25.10
CA ALA A 15 24.58 -10.45 -25.77
C ALA A 15 25.86 -11.19 -26.18
N ARG A 16 26.86 -10.51 -26.77
CA ARG A 16 28.18 -11.10 -27.08
C ARG A 16 28.86 -11.62 -25.82
N LYS A 17 28.91 -10.81 -24.75
CA LYS A 17 29.47 -11.22 -23.46
C LYS A 17 28.77 -12.45 -22.87
N ALA A 18 27.45 -12.55 -23.02
CA ALA A 18 26.69 -13.72 -22.57
C ALA A 18 26.98 -14.97 -23.41
N LEU A 19 27.23 -14.80 -24.71
CA LEU A 19 27.60 -15.87 -25.63
C LEU A 19 29.01 -16.41 -25.37
N ASP A 20 29.94 -15.56 -24.97
CA ASP A 20 31.29 -15.99 -24.55
C ASP A 20 31.23 -16.74 -23.20
N GLY A 21 30.24 -16.40 -22.37
CA GLY A 21 30.02 -16.96 -21.02
C GLY A 21 29.11 -18.19 -20.96
N LEU A 22 29.10 -19.06 -21.97
CA LEU A 22 28.23 -20.25 -21.98
C LEU A 22 28.50 -21.18 -20.79
N ARG A 23 27.42 -21.64 -20.15
CA ARG A 23 27.50 -22.52 -18.99
C ARG A 23 26.92 -23.90 -19.32
N ASP A 24 27.42 -24.92 -18.64
CA ASP A 24 26.88 -26.26 -18.79
C ASP A 24 25.42 -26.31 -18.32
N ASN A 25 24.53 -26.89 -19.13
CA ASN A 25 23.10 -26.91 -18.81
C ASN A 25 22.78 -27.78 -17.59
N SER A 26 23.63 -28.77 -17.26
CA SER A 26 23.49 -29.60 -16.05
C SER A 26 23.42 -28.79 -14.76
N LYS A 27 24.12 -27.65 -14.69
CA LYS A 27 24.11 -26.74 -13.53
C LYS A 27 22.74 -26.11 -13.26
N PHE A 28 21.85 -26.09 -14.26
CA PHE A 28 20.52 -25.49 -14.19
C PHE A 28 19.41 -26.53 -13.98
N TYR A 29 19.76 -27.82 -13.82
CA TYR A 29 18.79 -28.89 -13.67
C TYR A 29 17.83 -28.67 -12.48
N GLY A 30 18.31 -28.13 -11.36
CA GLY A 30 17.46 -27.77 -10.22
C GLY A 30 16.43 -26.67 -10.54
N LEU A 31 16.74 -25.71 -11.41
CA LEU A 31 15.78 -24.69 -11.85
C LEU A 31 14.70 -25.30 -12.74
N PHE A 32 15.09 -26.22 -13.62
CA PHE A 32 14.15 -27.00 -14.41
C PHE A 32 13.20 -27.81 -13.52
N GLN A 33 13.73 -28.56 -12.55
CA GLN A 33 12.90 -29.35 -11.64
C GLN A 33 11.92 -28.48 -10.84
N LYS A 34 12.33 -27.29 -10.37
CA LYS A 34 11.43 -26.34 -9.70
C LYS A 34 10.28 -25.89 -10.61
N ALA A 35 10.57 -25.54 -11.87
CA ALA A 35 9.56 -25.14 -12.83
C ALA A 35 8.62 -26.31 -13.18
N LEU A 36 9.16 -27.51 -13.35
CA LEU A 36 8.39 -28.72 -13.64
C LEU A 36 7.46 -29.09 -12.49
N ALA A 37 7.96 -29.12 -11.25
CA ALA A 37 7.17 -29.40 -10.06
C ALA A 37 6.02 -28.41 -9.90
N ARG A 38 6.27 -27.12 -10.15
CA ARG A 38 5.23 -26.09 -10.16
C ARG A 38 4.17 -26.37 -11.23
N SER A 39 4.59 -26.65 -12.46
CA SER A 39 3.67 -26.93 -13.57
C SER A 39 2.77 -28.13 -13.26
N ILE A 40 3.36 -29.23 -12.80
CA ILE A 40 2.61 -30.45 -12.42
C ILE A 40 1.66 -30.16 -11.25
N GLY A 41 2.13 -29.45 -10.21
CA GLY A 41 1.31 -29.11 -9.05
C GLY A 41 0.12 -28.21 -9.40
N ASP A 42 0.34 -27.18 -10.23
CA ASP A 42 -0.72 -26.27 -10.67
C ASP A 42 -1.73 -27.01 -11.59
N GLN A 43 -1.28 -27.93 -12.45
CA GLN A 43 -2.14 -28.76 -13.29
C GLN A 43 -2.96 -29.76 -12.48
N LEU A 44 -2.32 -30.52 -11.59
CA LEU A 44 -2.95 -31.54 -10.78
C LEU A 44 -4.03 -30.92 -9.88
N TYR A 45 -3.72 -29.80 -9.22
CA TYR A 45 -4.70 -29.09 -8.40
C TYR A 45 -5.80 -28.47 -9.26
N GLY A 46 -5.42 -27.75 -10.33
CA GLY A 46 -6.36 -27.00 -11.16
C GLY A 46 -7.39 -27.88 -11.85
N PHE A 47 -6.97 -28.96 -12.51
CA PHE A 47 -7.87 -29.83 -13.26
C PHE A 47 -8.82 -30.60 -12.34
N ASN A 48 -8.30 -31.19 -11.26
CA ASN A 48 -9.11 -31.99 -10.35
C ASN A 48 -10.13 -31.13 -9.61
N MET A 49 -9.71 -29.99 -9.06
CA MET A 49 -10.61 -29.11 -8.30
C MET A 49 -11.64 -28.43 -9.21
N THR A 50 -11.24 -27.98 -10.41
CA THR A 50 -12.18 -27.39 -11.37
C THR A 50 -13.25 -28.39 -11.77
N ARG A 51 -12.89 -29.66 -12.02
CA ARG A 51 -13.86 -30.73 -12.33
C ARG A 51 -14.78 -31.00 -11.14
N ALA A 52 -14.23 -31.19 -9.95
CA ALA A 52 -15.00 -31.48 -8.74
C ALA A 52 -16.02 -30.36 -8.44
N CYS A 53 -15.58 -29.10 -8.43
CA CYS A 53 -16.45 -27.96 -8.19
C CYS A 53 -17.48 -27.78 -9.30
N THR A 54 -17.11 -27.95 -10.56
CA THR A 54 -18.06 -27.83 -11.68
C THR A 54 -19.14 -28.90 -11.62
N LEU A 55 -18.80 -30.16 -11.34
CA LEU A 55 -19.78 -31.24 -11.19
C LEU A 55 -20.72 -30.98 -10.01
N ALA A 56 -20.17 -30.57 -8.85
CA ALA A 56 -20.97 -30.21 -7.68
C ALA A 56 -21.90 -29.01 -7.95
N GLY A 57 -21.43 -28.01 -8.71
CA GLY A 57 -22.23 -26.86 -9.14
C GLY A 57 -23.35 -27.26 -10.10
N ARG A 58 -23.07 -28.14 -11.07
CA ARG A 58 -24.07 -28.65 -12.02
C ARG A 58 -25.17 -29.43 -11.33
N ALA A 59 -24.83 -30.23 -10.32
CA ALA A 59 -25.83 -30.92 -9.49
C ALA A 59 -26.79 -29.95 -8.76
N LYS A 60 -26.35 -28.70 -8.52
CA LYS A 60 -27.15 -27.62 -7.94
C LYS A 60 -27.77 -26.67 -8.98
N GLY A 61 -27.72 -27.02 -10.26
CA GLY A 61 -28.29 -26.22 -11.35
C GLY A 61 -27.40 -25.09 -11.88
N VAL A 62 -26.15 -24.99 -11.44
CA VAL A 62 -25.21 -23.97 -11.96
C VAL A 62 -24.80 -24.34 -13.39
N LYS A 63 -25.10 -23.46 -14.34
CA LYS A 63 -24.66 -23.57 -15.74
C LYS A 63 -23.29 -22.90 -15.89
N GLY A 64 -22.27 -23.66 -16.29
CA GLY A 64 -20.92 -23.14 -16.54
C GLY A 64 -19.81 -24.02 -15.98
N VAL A 65 -18.58 -23.49 -16.02
CA VAL A 65 -17.38 -24.09 -15.42
C VAL A 65 -16.99 -23.27 -14.20
N LEU A 66 -16.79 -23.93 -13.06
CA LEU A 66 -16.27 -23.32 -11.85
C LEU A 66 -14.76 -23.55 -11.79
N SER A 67 -13.99 -22.60 -12.32
CA SER A 67 -12.54 -22.69 -12.35
C SER A 67 -11.95 -22.55 -10.95
N VAL A 68 -11.15 -23.54 -10.57
CA VAL A 68 -10.43 -23.54 -9.29
C VAL A 68 -8.94 -23.71 -9.58
N GLY A 69 -8.12 -22.90 -8.93
CA GLY A 69 -6.68 -22.97 -9.10
C GLY A 69 -5.94 -22.32 -7.94
N ARG A 70 -4.69 -22.76 -7.74
CA ARG A 70 -3.89 -22.37 -6.57
C ARG A 70 -3.64 -20.86 -6.47
N VAL A 71 -3.67 -20.12 -7.59
CA VAL A 71 -3.45 -18.65 -7.60
C VAL A 71 -4.77 -17.88 -7.73
N GLN A 72 -5.62 -18.25 -8.69
CA GLN A 72 -6.89 -17.54 -8.92
C GLN A 72 -7.84 -17.59 -7.70
N THR A 73 -7.93 -18.75 -7.04
CA THR A 73 -8.91 -18.96 -5.97
C THR A 73 -8.56 -18.22 -4.69
N PRO A 74 -7.29 -18.19 -4.22
CA PRO A 74 -6.93 -17.34 -3.08
C PRO A 74 -7.09 -15.85 -3.37
N ILE A 75 -6.79 -15.38 -4.59
CA ILE A 75 -7.00 -13.98 -4.96
C ILE A 75 -8.49 -13.63 -4.89
N LEU A 76 -9.36 -14.48 -5.42
CA LEU A 76 -10.81 -14.31 -5.29
C LEU A 76 -11.22 -14.29 -3.81
N GLY A 77 -10.64 -15.17 -2.98
CA GLY A 77 -10.86 -15.18 -1.54
C GLY A 77 -10.50 -13.86 -0.85
N LEU A 78 -9.37 -13.24 -1.21
CA LEU A 78 -8.97 -11.93 -0.69
C LEU A 78 -9.99 -10.84 -1.05
N ILE A 79 -10.48 -10.84 -2.29
CA ILE A 79 -11.49 -9.88 -2.76
C ILE A 79 -12.81 -10.08 -2.02
N VAL A 80 -13.29 -11.33 -1.92
CA VAL A 80 -14.54 -11.67 -1.23
C VAL A 80 -14.45 -11.32 0.26
N ASN A 81 -13.36 -11.67 0.93
CA ASN A 81 -13.16 -11.32 2.35
C ASN A 81 -13.16 -9.81 2.56
N ARG A 82 -12.50 -9.05 1.67
CA ARG A 82 -12.51 -7.59 1.75
C ARG A 82 -13.90 -7.01 1.50
N TYR A 83 -14.65 -7.57 0.56
CA TYR A 83 -16.03 -7.19 0.27
C TYR A 83 -16.95 -7.45 1.48
N LEU A 84 -16.88 -8.64 2.07
CA LEU A 84 -17.66 -8.99 3.26
C LEU A 84 -17.32 -8.09 4.45
N ALA A 85 -16.04 -7.84 4.70
CA ALA A 85 -15.60 -6.91 5.74
C ALA A 85 -16.10 -5.48 5.52
N ASN A 86 -16.23 -5.05 4.27
CA ASN A 86 -16.82 -3.75 3.94
C ASN A 86 -18.34 -3.75 4.11
N LYS A 87 -19.02 -4.83 3.73
CA LYS A 87 -20.47 -4.97 3.87
C LYS A 87 -20.91 -5.06 5.35
N SER A 88 -20.12 -5.72 6.18
CA SER A 88 -20.33 -5.80 7.63
C SER A 88 -19.79 -4.60 8.39
N HIS A 89 -19.23 -3.60 7.71
CA HIS A 89 -18.69 -2.42 8.36
C HIS A 89 -19.83 -1.52 8.85
N ALA A 90 -20.00 -1.45 10.17
CA ALA A 90 -20.85 -0.43 10.79
C ALA A 90 -20.01 0.82 11.09
N SER A 91 -20.48 1.98 10.64
CA SER A 91 -19.87 3.26 10.99
C SER A 91 -20.04 3.51 12.49
N ALA A 92 -18.92 3.71 13.19
CA ALA A 92 -18.91 4.13 14.58
C ALA A 92 -18.40 5.57 14.67
N PHE A 93 -19.10 6.39 15.46
CA PHE A 93 -18.65 7.73 15.79
C PHE A 93 -17.53 7.65 16.82
N TYR A 94 -16.56 8.55 16.68
CA TYR A 94 -15.49 8.74 17.63
C TYR A 94 -15.12 10.21 17.66
N TYR A 95 -14.59 10.65 18.79
CA TYR A 95 -14.26 12.04 19.03
C TYR A 95 -12.74 12.22 19.03
N THR A 96 -12.28 13.34 18.48
CA THR A 96 -10.87 13.75 18.56
C THR A 96 -10.80 15.18 19.07
N VAL A 97 -10.00 15.40 20.10
CA VAL A 97 -9.76 16.73 20.66
C VAL A 97 -8.49 17.30 20.05
N ALA A 98 -8.59 18.51 19.50
CA ALA A 98 -7.46 19.27 19.00
C ALA A 98 -7.50 20.69 19.58
N ALA A 99 -6.33 21.21 19.95
CA ALA A 99 -6.16 22.56 20.49
C ALA A 99 -5.45 23.45 19.48
N SER A 100 -5.94 24.68 19.31
CA SER A 100 -5.21 25.73 18.60
C SER A 100 -4.41 26.54 19.62
N LEU A 101 -3.09 26.43 19.55
CA LEU A 101 -2.17 27.08 20.47
C LEU A 101 -1.56 28.31 19.78
N ALA A 102 -1.62 29.46 20.44
CA ALA A 102 -0.98 30.68 19.97
C ALA A 102 0.34 30.90 20.71
N PHE A 103 1.42 31.10 19.98
CA PHE A 103 2.76 31.37 20.52
C PHE A 103 3.47 32.39 19.63
N GLY A 104 3.93 33.51 20.21
CA GLY A 104 4.75 34.51 19.50
C GLY A 104 4.18 35.00 18.16
N GLY A 105 2.84 35.12 18.02
CA GLY A 105 2.18 35.52 16.76
C GLY A 105 1.89 34.39 15.77
N HIS A 106 2.34 33.16 16.05
CA HIS A 106 2.06 31.96 15.26
C HIS A 106 0.96 31.11 15.89
N ARG A 107 0.28 30.29 15.09
CA ARG A 107 -0.71 29.30 15.55
C ARG A 107 -0.25 27.90 15.18
N ALA A 108 -0.32 26.95 16.12
CA ALA A 108 -0.15 25.52 15.86
C ALA A 108 -1.40 24.76 16.26
N GLN A 109 -1.60 23.60 15.61
CA GLN A 109 -2.60 22.63 16.03
C GLN A 109 -1.91 21.49 16.75
N ALA A 110 -2.36 21.21 17.97
CA ALA A 110 -1.95 20.04 18.73
C ALA A 110 -3.14 19.08 18.85
N ARG A 111 -2.91 17.78 18.69
CA ARG A 111 -3.92 16.75 18.98
C ARG A 111 -3.69 16.23 20.38
N LEU A 112 -4.78 15.97 21.11
CA LEU A 112 -4.70 15.38 22.45
C LEU A 112 -4.06 14.00 22.36
N VAL A 113 -3.06 13.76 23.20
CA VAL A 113 -2.57 12.42 23.52
C VAL A 113 -3.46 11.89 24.63
N VAL A 114 -4.22 10.83 24.35
CA VAL A 114 -5.22 10.32 25.28
C VAL A 114 -4.56 9.42 26.33
N ALA A 115 -4.95 9.58 27.59
CA ALA A 115 -4.50 8.73 28.69
C ALA A 115 -5.11 7.32 28.61
N ALA A 116 -4.42 6.33 29.19
CA ALA A 116 -4.79 4.91 29.08
C ALA A 116 -6.07 4.52 29.85
N ASP A 117 -6.51 5.37 30.78
CA ASP A 117 -7.71 5.24 31.61
C ASP A 117 -8.97 5.85 30.97
N ALA A 118 -8.85 6.44 29.77
CA ALA A 118 -9.96 7.04 29.05
C ALA A 118 -10.92 5.99 28.45
N PRO A 119 -12.20 6.35 28.20
CA PRO A 119 -13.13 5.51 27.48
C PRO A 119 -12.75 5.45 25.99
N LEU A 120 -11.93 4.47 25.66
CA LEU A 120 -11.35 4.24 24.33
C LEU A 120 -11.98 3.02 23.65
N ASP A 121 -11.97 3.03 22.31
CA ASP A 121 -12.18 1.83 21.51
C ASP A 121 -10.89 1.02 21.31
N ASP A 122 -11.00 -0.13 20.64
CA ASP A 122 -9.88 -1.01 20.29
C ASP A 122 -8.78 -0.36 19.42
N LYS A 123 -9.00 0.87 18.93
CA LYS A 123 -8.07 1.66 18.12
C LYS A 123 -7.57 2.90 18.85
N ASN A 124 -7.73 2.98 20.17
CA ASN A 124 -7.36 4.11 21.00
C ASN A 124 -8.03 5.43 20.60
N ARG A 125 -9.32 5.37 20.21
CA ARG A 125 -10.13 6.54 19.86
C ARG A 125 -11.19 6.76 20.94
N ILE A 126 -11.45 8.02 21.28
CA ILE A 126 -12.44 8.39 22.30
C ILE A 126 -13.84 8.11 21.78
N ILE A 127 -14.62 7.33 22.52
CA ILE A 127 -16.00 6.99 22.17
C ILE A 127 -17.04 7.86 22.90
N ASP A 128 -16.69 8.39 24.07
CA ASP A 128 -17.60 9.18 24.89
C ASP A 128 -17.47 10.69 24.61
N GLU A 129 -18.58 11.31 24.25
CA GLU A 129 -18.68 12.76 24.00
C GLU A 129 -18.51 13.57 25.29
N ALA A 130 -19.03 13.08 26.41
CA ALA A 130 -18.96 13.79 27.69
C ALA A 130 -17.50 13.90 28.13
N TYR A 131 -16.74 12.81 28.01
CA TYR A 131 -15.29 12.82 28.25
C TYR A 131 -14.56 13.83 27.34
N ALA A 132 -14.83 13.82 26.03
CA ALA A 132 -14.20 14.76 25.10
C ALA A 132 -14.52 16.22 25.46
N THR A 133 -15.77 16.52 25.83
CA THR A 133 -16.22 17.87 26.22
C THR A 133 -15.58 18.32 27.52
N ASN A 134 -15.51 17.43 28.52
CA ASN A 134 -14.85 17.70 29.80
C ASN A 134 -13.37 18.04 29.61
N VAL A 135 -12.67 17.32 28.72
CA VAL A 135 -11.27 17.63 28.40
C VAL A 135 -11.15 18.99 27.70
N VAL A 136 -12.05 19.32 26.78
CA VAL A 136 -12.07 20.65 26.13
C VAL A 136 -12.26 21.74 27.16
N ASP A 137 -13.26 21.62 28.03
CA ASP A 137 -13.54 22.63 29.07
C ASP A 137 -12.41 22.72 30.09
N ALA A 138 -11.82 21.59 30.47
CA ALA A 138 -10.67 21.55 31.37
C ALA A 138 -9.42 22.19 30.75
N CYS A 139 -9.27 22.21 29.42
CA CYS A 139 -8.10 22.80 28.75
C CYS A 139 -8.36 24.20 28.18
N ARG A 140 -9.62 24.66 28.15
CA ARG A 140 -10.00 25.93 27.51
C ARG A 140 -9.35 27.11 28.24
N GLN A 141 -8.71 27.99 27.47
CA GLN A 141 -8.02 29.19 27.95
C GLN A 141 -6.91 28.96 28.99
N LYS A 142 -6.46 27.72 29.19
CA LYS A 142 -5.31 27.44 30.04
C LYS A 142 -3.99 27.69 29.29
N PRO A 143 -2.94 28.14 30.00
CA PRO A 143 -1.62 28.25 29.41
C PRO A 143 -1.11 26.85 29.05
N ALA A 144 -0.52 26.72 27.87
CA ALA A 144 0.18 25.51 27.44
C ALA A 144 1.69 25.73 27.60
N GLU A 145 2.35 24.84 28.32
CA GLU A 145 3.80 24.84 28.48
C GLU A 145 4.43 23.78 27.57
N VAL A 146 5.52 24.16 26.91
CA VAL A 146 6.28 23.23 26.06
C VAL A 146 7.25 22.46 26.96
N ILE A 147 6.92 21.20 27.23
CA ILE A 147 7.76 20.30 28.04
C ILE A 147 9.00 19.87 27.24
N GLU A 148 8.84 19.64 25.94
CA GLU A 148 9.92 19.14 25.09
C GLU A 148 9.73 19.59 23.64
N ALA A 149 10.83 20.01 23.00
CA ALA A 149 10.89 20.31 21.57
C ALA A 149 12.10 19.61 20.97
N ARG A 150 11.85 18.68 20.02
CA ARG A 150 12.89 17.98 19.28
C ARG A 150 12.84 18.37 17.82
N VAL A 151 13.99 18.70 17.26
CA VAL A 151 14.17 18.91 15.82
C VAL A 151 15.06 17.79 15.33
N GLU A 152 14.47 16.85 14.59
CA GLU A 152 15.20 15.75 13.96
C GLU A 152 15.32 16.02 12.47
N GLU A 153 16.56 16.02 11.98
CA GLU A 153 16.83 16.04 10.56
C GLU A 153 16.58 14.64 9.99
N LYS A 154 15.50 14.48 9.22
CA LYS A 154 15.17 13.22 8.56
C LYS A 154 15.59 13.28 7.11
N GLN A 155 16.57 12.46 6.73
CA GLN A 155 16.91 12.21 5.34
C GLN A 155 16.18 10.97 4.83
N THR A 156 15.47 11.12 3.71
CA THR A 156 14.87 10.00 2.99
C THR A 156 15.73 9.71 1.75
N ALA A 157 16.29 8.50 1.70
CA ALA A 157 17.05 8.06 0.53
C ALA A 157 16.17 8.03 -0.72
N ALA A 158 16.80 8.19 -1.89
CA ALA A 158 16.12 8.01 -3.16
C ALA A 158 15.53 6.60 -3.26
N PRO A 159 14.33 6.43 -3.82
CA PRO A 159 13.73 5.12 -3.99
C PRO A 159 14.58 4.26 -4.95
N LEU A 160 14.59 2.95 -4.70
CA LEU A 160 15.29 2.00 -5.56
C LEU A 160 14.65 1.95 -6.97
N PRO A 161 15.42 1.52 -7.99
CA PRO A 161 14.87 1.23 -9.30
C PRO A 161 13.68 0.27 -9.22
N PHE A 162 12.67 0.50 -10.06
CA PHE A 162 11.44 -0.26 -9.96
C PHE A 162 11.64 -1.74 -10.32
N ALA A 163 11.00 -2.61 -9.53
CA ALA A 163 10.63 -3.95 -9.95
C ALA A 163 9.30 -3.92 -10.72
N LEU A 164 9.02 -4.95 -11.52
CA LEU A 164 7.82 -5.01 -12.38
C LEU A 164 6.51 -4.70 -11.63
N LEU A 165 6.30 -5.31 -10.46
CA LEU A 165 5.10 -5.08 -9.64
C LEU A 165 5.01 -3.62 -9.16
N ALA A 166 6.16 -3.03 -8.81
CA ALA A 166 6.21 -1.65 -8.36
C ALA A 166 5.85 -0.69 -9.50
N VAL A 167 6.36 -0.90 -10.72
CA VAL A 167 5.93 -0.14 -11.91
C VAL A 167 4.43 -0.26 -12.12
N GLN A 168 3.89 -1.48 -12.11
CA GLN A 168 2.45 -1.70 -12.33
C GLN A 168 1.59 -0.95 -11.31
N SER A 169 1.94 -1.05 -10.02
CA SER A 169 1.24 -0.34 -8.94
C SER A 169 1.34 1.18 -9.07
N TRP A 170 2.52 1.68 -9.43
CA TRP A 170 2.78 3.11 -9.57
C TRP A 170 2.01 3.68 -10.75
N THR A 171 2.10 3.06 -11.93
CA THR A 171 1.39 3.48 -13.13
C THR A 171 -0.12 3.47 -12.91
N LEU A 172 -0.67 2.41 -12.31
CA LEU A 172 -2.11 2.35 -11.99
C LEU A 172 -2.53 3.47 -11.04
N SER A 173 -1.72 3.77 -10.01
CA SER A 173 -2.02 4.83 -9.06
C SER A 173 -1.99 6.22 -9.69
N VAL A 174 -1.02 6.47 -10.57
CA VAL A 174 -0.87 7.75 -11.29
C VAL A 174 -2.01 7.95 -12.30
N VAL A 175 -2.30 6.93 -13.10
CA VAL A 175 -3.37 6.97 -14.11
C VAL A 175 -4.75 7.09 -13.45
N ALA A 176 -5.00 6.37 -12.35
CA ALA A 176 -6.25 6.51 -11.60
C ALA A 176 -6.44 7.92 -11.03
N ARG A 177 -5.37 8.56 -10.52
CA ARG A 177 -5.43 9.96 -10.08
C ARG A 177 -5.74 10.92 -11.23
N ALA A 178 -5.20 10.68 -12.42
CA ALA A 178 -5.42 11.51 -13.60
C ALA A 178 -6.84 11.37 -14.18
N LEU A 179 -7.48 10.21 -14.05
CA LEU A 179 -8.81 9.92 -14.62
C LEU A 179 -9.98 10.23 -13.67
N VAL A 180 -9.77 10.20 -12.35
CA VAL A 180 -10.86 10.27 -11.35
C VAL A 180 -11.00 11.66 -10.71
N LEU A 181 -10.01 12.54 -10.87
CA LEU A 181 -10.07 13.90 -10.30
C LEU A 181 -10.28 14.93 -11.44
N PRO A 182 -11.23 15.89 -11.30
CA PRO A 182 -11.19 17.09 -12.13
C PRO A 182 -9.83 17.79 -11.94
N PRO A 183 -9.36 18.62 -12.88
CA PRO A 183 -8.02 19.18 -12.85
C PRO A 183 -7.83 20.05 -11.60
N ILE A 184 -7.30 19.46 -10.53
CA ILE A 184 -6.79 20.19 -9.38
C ILE A 184 -5.34 20.50 -9.73
N CYS A 185 -5.09 21.76 -10.10
CA CYS A 185 -3.75 22.30 -10.27
C CYS A 185 -3.00 22.25 -8.93
N LEU A 186 -2.29 21.15 -8.69
CA LEU A 186 -1.34 21.03 -7.59
C LEU A 186 -0.07 21.80 -7.95
N GLY A 187 -0.06 23.10 -7.67
CA GLY A 187 1.14 23.92 -7.71
C GLY A 187 2.03 23.60 -6.51
N THR A 188 3.26 23.17 -6.74
CA THR A 188 4.28 23.05 -5.69
C THR A 188 5.30 24.16 -5.92
N LEU A 189 5.32 25.20 -5.08
CA LEU A 189 6.35 26.23 -5.13
C LEU A 189 7.56 25.76 -4.32
N THR A 190 8.62 25.32 -5.01
CA THR A 190 9.93 25.09 -4.39
C THR A 190 10.73 26.38 -4.38
N ILE A 191 10.89 26.97 -3.19
CA ILE A 191 11.77 28.12 -2.98
C ILE A 191 13.17 27.58 -2.64
N PRO A 192 14.20 27.79 -3.47
CA PRO A 192 15.56 27.41 -3.13
C PRO A 192 16.11 28.41 -2.10
N HIS A 193 16.40 27.95 -0.88
CA HIS A 193 17.30 28.65 0.02
C HIS A 193 18.68 27.98 -0.06
N GLY A 194 19.72 28.81 -0.13
CA GLY A 194 21.12 28.39 -0.17
C GLY A 194 21.43 27.38 0.94
N THR A 195 22.13 26.34 0.52
CA THR A 195 22.69 25.24 1.32
C THR A 195 21.69 24.45 2.18
N SER A 196 21.23 23.33 1.58
CA SER A 196 20.74 22.08 2.18
C SER A 196 19.44 22.05 3.00
N GLY A 197 18.43 22.88 2.69
CA GLY A 197 17.08 22.70 3.24
C GLY A 197 15.97 22.98 2.24
N THR A 198 15.14 21.98 1.90
CA THR A 198 13.95 22.16 1.05
C THR A 198 12.69 22.19 1.92
N ARG A 199 12.02 23.35 2.04
CA ARG A 199 10.65 23.41 2.60
C ARG A 199 9.64 23.22 1.47
N ARG A 200 8.75 22.23 1.61
CA ARG A 200 7.55 22.10 0.76
C ARG A 200 6.37 22.73 1.46
N ILE A 201 5.77 23.74 0.84
CA ILE A 201 4.45 24.26 1.24
C ILE A 201 3.49 23.86 0.12
N GLY A 202 2.60 22.91 0.43
CA GLY A 202 1.56 22.44 -0.50
C GLY A 202 0.27 23.19 -0.26
N TRP A 203 -0.35 23.70 -1.32
CA TRP A 203 -1.66 24.34 -1.29
C TRP A 203 -2.53 23.67 -2.36
N ALA A 204 -3.81 23.50 -2.07
CA ALA A 204 -4.79 23.04 -3.06
C ALA A 204 -5.75 24.21 -3.34
N LEU A 205 -5.65 24.80 -4.52
CA LEU A 205 -6.63 25.74 -5.02
C LEU A 205 -7.59 25.00 -5.96
N ARG A 206 -8.88 25.20 -5.75
CA ARG A 206 -9.93 24.77 -6.68
C ARG A 206 -10.02 25.85 -7.76
N CYS A 207 -9.55 25.55 -8.98
CA CYS A 207 -9.88 26.40 -10.14
C CYS A 207 -11.38 26.26 -10.44
N PRO A 208 -12.04 27.34 -10.88
CA PRO A 208 -13.44 27.30 -11.34
C PRO A 208 -13.61 26.34 -12.52
#